data_AF-A0A3A9VI77-F1
#
_entry.id   AF-A0A3A9VI77-F1
#
_cell.length_a   1.000
_cell.length_b   1.000
_cell.length_c   1.000
_cell.angle_alpha   90.00
_cell.angle_beta   90.00
_cell.angle_gamma   90.00
#
_symmetry.space_group_name_H-M   'P 1'
#
loop_
_entity.id
_entity.type
_entity.pdbx_description
1 polymer ?
#
loop_
_entity_poly.entity_id
_entity_poly.type
_entity_poly.pdbx_seq_one_letter_code
_entity_poly.pdbx_strand_id
1 'polypeptide(L)'
;MLEIRPTCENCNKSLSNDSKEAMICTFECTFCKDCVDSILHNVCPNCGGGFTKRPTRPSHLLEKYPISTKIIHKPVDYEIYKEVQDRFRHIESRKR
;
A
#
# COMPACT_ATOMS: atom_id res chain seq x y z
N MET A 1 -7.69 -13.77 -5.19
CA MET A 1 -8.51 -12.53 -5.20
C MET A 1 -7.85 -11.56 -4.24
N LEU A 2 -7.79 -10.27 -4.57
CA LEU A 2 -7.19 -9.23 -3.72
C LEU A 2 -7.65 -9.35 -2.26
N GLU A 3 -6.74 -9.38 -1.30
CA GLU A 3 -7.08 -9.56 0.12
C GLU A 3 -7.85 -8.35 0.68
N ILE A 4 -7.58 -7.14 0.16
CA ILE A 4 -8.10 -5.87 0.68
C ILE A 4 -7.75 -5.71 2.17
N ARG A 5 -6.47 -5.49 2.44
CA ARG A 5 -5.95 -5.33 3.81
C ARG A 5 -6.57 -4.12 4.52
N PRO A 6 -6.99 -4.22 5.78
CA PRO A 6 -7.83 -3.22 6.41
C PRO A 6 -7.06 -2.01 6.94
N THR A 7 -5.72 -2.01 6.90
CA THR A 7 -4.90 -0.95 7.50
C THR A 7 -3.68 -0.60 6.65
N CYS A 8 -3.15 0.61 6.88
CA CYS A 8 -1.86 1.05 6.35
C CYS A 8 -0.72 0.29 7.05
N GLU A 9 0.19 -0.29 6.27
CA GLU A 9 1.31 -1.05 6.81
C GLU A 9 2.30 -0.17 7.60
N ASN A 10 2.39 1.14 7.32
CA ASN A 10 3.30 2.03 8.01
C ASN A 10 2.74 2.67 9.29
N CYS A 11 1.54 3.24 9.23
CA CYS A 11 0.96 4.03 10.34
C CYS A 11 -0.29 3.39 10.97
N ASN A 12 -0.65 2.18 10.54
CA ASN A 12 -1.83 1.45 10.98
C ASN A 12 -3.20 2.16 10.79
N LYS A 13 -3.24 3.26 10.02
CA LYS A 13 -4.51 3.95 9.68
C LYS A 13 -5.49 2.95 9.07
N SER A 14 -6.75 2.98 9.50
CA SER A 14 -7.82 2.17 8.92
C SER A 14 -8.06 2.53 7.45
N LEU A 15 -8.10 1.52 6.60
CA LEU A 15 -8.31 1.58 5.16
C LEU A 15 -9.42 0.58 4.78
N SER A 16 -10.67 0.97 5.04
CA SER A 16 -11.86 0.23 4.64
C SER A 16 -11.92 -0.02 3.13
N ASN A 17 -12.81 -0.93 2.71
CA ASN A 17 -13.02 -1.26 1.30
C ASN A 17 -13.24 -0.04 0.38
N ASP A 18 -13.99 0.94 0.88
CA ASP A 18 -14.36 2.19 0.20
C ASP A 18 -13.40 3.36 0.47
N SER A 19 -12.30 3.12 1.20
CA SER A 19 -11.33 4.17 1.52
C SER A 19 -10.74 4.78 0.24
N LYS A 20 -10.85 6.10 0.14
CA LYS A 20 -10.27 6.89 -0.97
C LYS A 20 -8.75 7.08 -0.84
N GLU A 21 -8.20 6.76 0.33
CA GLU A 21 -6.78 6.92 0.66
C GLU A 21 -5.99 5.62 0.50
N ALA A 22 -6.65 4.49 0.28
CA ALA A 22 -5.96 3.21 0.18
C ALA A 22 -5.16 3.12 -1.13
N MET A 23 -3.85 2.96 -0.99
CA MET A 23 -2.91 2.75 -2.09
C MET A 23 -2.36 1.33 -2.02
N ILE A 24 -2.08 0.74 -3.17
CA ILE A 24 -1.65 -0.66 -3.29
C ILE A 24 -0.57 -0.83 -4.35
N CYS A 25 0.38 -1.75 -4.11
CA CYS A 25 1.34 -2.21 -5.11
C CYS A 25 0.94 -3.58 -5.69
N THR A 26 1.73 -4.13 -6.62
CA THR A 26 1.44 -5.43 -7.26
C THR A 26 1.49 -6.63 -6.32
N PHE A 27 2.19 -6.52 -5.18
CA PHE A 27 2.28 -7.55 -4.13
C PHE A 27 1.27 -7.32 -2.99
N GLU A 28 0.28 -6.45 -3.22
CA GLU A 28 -0.78 -6.12 -2.27
C GLU A 28 -0.30 -5.42 -0.98
N CYS A 29 0.94 -4.89 -0.95
CA CYS A 29 1.35 -4.01 0.14
C CYS A 29 0.44 -2.78 0.16
N THR A 30 -0.19 -2.51 1.30
CA THR A 30 -1.24 -1.52 1.43
C THR A 30 -0.78 -0.36 2.31
N PHE A 31 -0.84 0.87 1.80
CA PHE A 31 -0.49 2.08 2.54
C PHE A 31 -1.54 3.17 2.33
N CYS A 32 -1.64 4.12 3.25
CA CYS A 32 -2.46 5.30 3.01
C CYS A 32 -1.74 6.27 2.06
N LYS A 33 -2.51 7.09 1.37
CA LYS A 33 -2.02 8.12 0.46
C LYS A 33 -0.98 9.03 1.12
N ASP A 34 -1.22 9.45 2.37
CA ASP A 34 -0.28 10.30 3.10
C ASP A 34 1.10 9.65 3.24
N CYS A 35 1.17 8.36 3.62
CA CYS A 35 2.43 7.63 3.71
C CYS A 35 3.08 7.49 2.33
N VAL A 36 2.30 7.21 1.29
CA VAL A 36 2.81 7.10 -0.09
C VAL A 36 3.43 8.40 -0.58
N ASP A 37 2.80 9.54 -0.27
CA ASP A 37 3.22 10.85 -0.76
C ASP A 37 4.37 11.43 0.07
N SER A 38 4.32 11.32 1.40
CA SER A 38 5.23 12.01 2.32
C SER A 38 6.41 11.18 2.82
N ILE A 39 6.25 9.85 2.93
CA ILE A 39 7.27 8.96 3.52
C ILE A 39 7.90 8.10 2.43
N LEU A 40 7.06 7.44 1.63
CA LEU A 40 7.49 6.45 0.65
C LEU A 40 7.84 7.06 -0.72
N HIS A 41 7.35 8.27 -1.00
CA HIS A 41 7.54 8.97 -2.27
C HIS A 41 7.33 8.06 -3.51
N ASN A 42 6.23 7.31 -3.49
CA ASN A 42 5.86 6.34 -4.52
C ASN A 42 6.90 5.20 -4.78
N VAL A 43 7.65 4.78 -3.75
CA VAL A 43 8.53 3.61 -3.78
C VAL A 43 8.11 2.62 -2.69
N CYS A 44 7.70 1.41 -3.06
CA CYS A 44 7.30 0.40 -2.09
C CYS A 44 8.52 -0.08 -1.28
N PRO A 45 8.47 -0.08 0.07
CA PRO A 45 9.59 -0.52 0.91
C PRO A 45 9.86 -2.03 0.80
N ASN A 46 8.88 -2.81 0.35
CA ASN A 46 8.99 -4.26 0.26
C ASN A 46 9.39 -4.74 -1.15
N CYS A 47 9.06 -4.02 -2.22
CA CYS A 47 9.31 -4.48 -3.60
C CYS A 47 9.93 -3.44 -4.54
N GLY A 48 10.15 -2.19 -4.11
CA GLY A 48 10.68 -1.11 -4.95
C GLY A 48 9.70 -0.54 -6.00
N GLY A 49 8.58 -1.23 -6.28
CA GLY A 49 7.56 -0.80 -7.23
C GLY A 49 6.81 0.47 -6.83
N GLY A 50 5.95 0.96 -7.73
CA GLY A 50 5.07 2.09 -7.46
C GLY A 50 3.75 1.68 -6.79
N PHE A 51 2.95 2.69 -6.46
CA PHE A 51 1.61 2.55 -5.91
C PHE A 51 0.56 3.09 -6.87
N THR A 52 -0.63 2.49 -6.80
CA THR A 52 -1.85 3.02 -7.43
C THR A 52 -3.00 3.00 -6.42
N LYS A 53 -4.10 3.65 -6.75
CA LYS A 53 -5.31 3.60 -5.93
C LYS A 53 -5.82 2.16 -5.85
N ARG A 54 -6.08 1.67 -4.63
CA ARG A 54 -6.61 0.33 -4.42
C ARG A 54 -8.02 0.21 -5.00
N PRO A 55 -8.29 -0.81 -5.83
CA PRO A 55 -9.65 -1.08 -6.30
C PRO A 55 -10.60 -1.39 -5.13
N THR A 56 -11.83 -0.86 -5.21
CA THR A 56 -12.90 -1.15 -4.25
C THR A 56 -13.69 -2.38 -4.70
N ARG A 57 -13.94 -3.32 -3.78
CA ARG A 57 -14.84 -4.44 -4.04
C ARG A 57 -16.29 -3.96 -4.06
N PRO A 58 -17.11 -4.29 -5.07
CA PRO A 58 -18.53 -3.96 -5.08
C PRO A 58 -19.24 -4.47 -3.83
N SER A 59 -20.16 -3.67 -3.28
CA SER A 59 -20.86 -3.95 -2.01
C SER A 59 -21.58 -5.29 -2.01
N HIS A 60 -22.29 -5.62 -3.09
CA HIS A 60 -23.03 -6.89 -3.23
C HIS A 60 -22.14 -8.15 -3.24
N LEU A 61 -20.82 -8.00 -3.37
CA LEU A 61 -19.86 -9.10 -3.33
C LEU A 61 -19.17 -9.23 -1.98
N LEU A 62 -19.35 -8.30 -1.04
CA LEU A 62 -18.63 -8.34 0.25
C LEU A 62 -19.03 -9.51 1.14
N GLU A 63 -20.30 -9.96 1.07
CA GLU A 63 -20.75 -11.12 1.84
C GLU A 63 -20.08 -12.41 1.35
N LYS A 64 -20.03 -12.59 0.02
CA LYS A 64 -19.40 -13.77 -0.61
C LYS A 64 -17.88 -13.72 -0.57
N TYR A 65 -17.32 -12.51 -0.62
CA TYR A 65 -15.89 -12.24 -0.76
C TYR A 65 -15.48 -11.12 0.22
N PRO A 66 -15.42 -11.41 1.52
CA PRO A 66 -15.13 -10.41 2.53
C PRO A 66 -13.71 -9.84 2.36
N ILE A 67 -13.52 -8.63 2.90
CA ILE A 67 -12.18 -8.06 3.04
C ILE A 67 -11.38 -8.84 4.09
N SER A 68 -10.06 -8.75 4.00
CA SER A 68 -9.18 -9.40 4.97
C SER A 68 -9.35 -8.78 6.36
N THR A 69 -9.33 -9.64 7.38
CA THR A 69 -9.22 -9.24 8.80
C THR A 69 -7.76 -9.16 9.27
N LYS A 70 -6.81 -9.54 8.40
CA LYS A 70 -5.38 -9.56 8.73
C LYS A 70 -4.82 -8.15 8.73
N ILE A 71 -4.44 -7.68 9.91
CA ILE A 71 -3.69 -6.44 10.09
C ILE A 71 -2.21 -6.73 9.88
N ILE A 72 -1.59 -5.95 8.99
CA ILE A 72 -0.14 -5.91 8.82
C ILE A 72 0.29 -4.51 9.21
N HIS A 73 0.98 -4.38 10.33
CA HIS A 73 1.56 -3.13 10.79
C HIS A 73 3.06 -3.35 10.91
N LYS A 74 3.79 -2.90 9.90
CA LYS A 74 5.25 -2.98 9.78
C LYS A 74 5.76 -1.58 9.40
N PRO A 75 5.87 -0.66 10.38
CA PRO A 75 6.44 0.66 10.16
C PRO A 75 7.77 0.58 9.45
N VAL A 76 8.00 1.55 8.56
CA VAL A 76 9.23 1.63 7.80
C VAL A 76 10.36 2.11 8.71
N ASP A 77 11.44 1.34 8.75
CA ASP A 77 12.72 1.81 9.28
C ASP A 77 13.36 2.73 8.23
N TYR A 78 13.53 4.00 8.57
CA TYR A 78 13.97 5.03 7.64
C TYR A 78 15.40 4.78 7.12
N GLU A 79 16.31 4.33 7.98
CA GLU A 79 17.71 4.16 7.59
C GLU A 79 17.86 3.03 6.57
N ILE A 80 17.15 1.91 6.80
CA ILE A 80 17.13 0.77 5.88
C ILE A 80 16.40 1.13 4.58
N TYR A 81 15.28 1.83 4.69
CA TYR A 81 14.45 2.13 3.53
C TYR A 81 15.05 3.19 2.61
N LYS A 82 15.86 4.10 3.13
CA LYS A 82 16.51 5.15 2.36
C LYS A 82 17.31 4.59 1.19
N GLU A 83 18.02 3.47 1.37
CA GLU A 83 18.75 2.80 0.29
C GLU A 83 17.84 2.35 -0.86
N VAL A 84 16.67 1.80 -0.54
CA VAL A 84 15.67 1.37 -1.53
C VAL A 84 15.05 2.59 -2.21
N GLN A 85 14.74 3.63 -1.42
CA GLN A 85 14.17 4.86 -1.94
C GLN A 85 15.12 5.55 -2.93
N ASP A 86 16.39 5.76 -2.56
CA ASP A 86 17.38 6.43 -3.39
C ASP A 86 17.62 5.67 -4.70
N ARG A 87 17.58 4.33 -4.67
CA ARG A 87 17.70 3.49 -5.85
C ARG A 87 16.59 3.70 -6.87
N PHE A 88 15.35 3.92 -6.42
CA PHE A 88 14.16 3.81 -7.27
C PHE A 88 13.34 5.09 -7.44
N ARG A 89 13.48 6.08 -6.54
CA ARG A 89 12.65 7.29 -6.51
C ARG A 89 12.71 8.10 -7.80
N HIS A 90 13.87 8.10 -8.45
CA HIS A 90 14.11 8.84 -9.70
C HIS A 90 13.74 8.06 -10.96
N ILE A 91 13.37 6.78 -10.82
CA ILE A 91 13.00 5.91 -11.93
C ILE A 91 11.47 5.78 -11.94
N GLU A 92 10.88 5.98 -13.11
CA GLU A 92 9.45 5.74 -13.33
C GLU A 92 9.09 4.32 -12.89
N SER A 93 8.03 4.14 -12.11
CA SER A 93 7.68 2.86 -11.48
C SER A 93 7.55 1.68 -12.46
N ARG A 94 7.18 1.93 -13.71
CA ARG A 94 7.08 0.92 -14.77
C ARG A 94 8.43 0.50 -15.37
N LYS A 95 9.51 1.20 -15.06
CA LYS A 95 10.87 0.99 -15.57
C LYS A 95 11.88 0.59 -14.47
N ARG A 96 11.39 0.35 -13.26
CA ARG A 96 12.21 -0.09 -12.12
C ARG A 96 12.53 -1.57 -12.18
#